data_AF-B9X9Y1-F1
#
_entry.id   AF-B9X9Y1-F1
#
_cell.length_a   1.000
_cell.length_b   1.000
_cell.length_c   1.000
_cell.angle_alpha   90.00
_cell.angle_beta   90.00
_cell.angle_gamma   90.00
#
_symmetry.space_group_name_H-M   'P 1'
#
loop_
_entity.id
_entity.type
_entity.pdbx_description
1 polymer ?
#
loop_
_entity_poly.entity_id
_entity_poly.type
_entity_poly.pdbx_seq_one_letter_code
_entity_poly.pdbx_strand_id
1 'polypeptide(L)'
;MKFKPMKITVRAIVAVFALFALSAFADEALWTAALVHYDVGQDEWAIYPAVEPTPPQRFVDVLQVIHSKDKKGHIHSIALGKFFTRADLQSDVVAYLQKQKLFQTSPPPFGHNRWNFKNSGEMQRLVSDALLQSRFVDSLNRDLAAYKWKITSAGMEKLFFTKEDEKIVWHAIVSFSVTKQ
;
A
#
# COMPACT_ATOMS: atom_id res chain seq x y z
N MET A 1 53.81 -52.60 -16.68
CA MET A 1 53.77 -51.82 -15.42
C MET A 1 52.40 -51.19 -15.27
N LYS A 2 51.72 -51.44 -14.13
CA LYS A 2 50.39 -50.90 -13.81
C LYS A 2 50.57 -49.53 -13.13
N PHE A 3 49.98 -48.48 -13.69
CA PHE A 3 49.79 -47.21 -12.99
C PHE A 3 48.29 -46.98 -12.77
N LYS A 4 47.89 -46.97 -11.50
CA LYS A 4 46.55 -46.57 -11.03
C LYS A 4 46.45 -45.04 -11.05
N PRO A 5 45.44 -44.44 -11.68
CA PRO A 5 45.07 -43.06 -11.39
C PRO A 5 44.15 -42.99 -10.15
N MET A 6 44.54 -42.09 -9.26
CA MET A 6 43.94 -41.72 -7.99
C MET A 6 42.55 -41.10 -8.21
N LYS A 7 41.53 -41.58 -7.48
CA LYS A 7 40.19 -40.99 -7.48
C LYS A 7 40.20 -39.74 -6.59
N ILE A 8 40.09 -38.55 -7.18
CA ILE A 8 39.75 -37.34 -6.44
C ILE A 8 38.23 -37.16 -6.54
N THR A 9 37.56 -37.40 -5.43
CA THR A 9 36.12 -37.21 -5.26
C THR A 9 35.87 -35.73 -5.00
N VAL A 10 35.35 -34.98 -5.98
CA VAL A 10 34.77 -33.65 -5.73
C VAL A 10 33.26 -33.77 -5.78
N ARG A 11 32.65 -33.96 -4.60
CA ARG A 11 31.22 -33.75 -4.39
C ARG A 11 30.99 -32.24 -4.30
N ALA A 12 30.67 -31.60 -5.42
CA ALA A 12 30.08 -30.27 -5.41
C ALA A 12 28.56 -30.42 -5.50
N ILE A 13 27.95 -30.61 -4.33
CA ILE A 13 26.54 -30.32 -4.13
C ILE A 13 26.45 -28.79 -4.16
N VAL A 14 25.91 -28.23 -5.24
CA VAL A 14 25.40 -26.86 -5.21
C VAL A 14 23.95 -26.91 -5.65
N ALA A 15 23.09 -27.15 -4.67
CA ALA A 15 21.67 -26.88 -4.76
C ALA A 15 21.48 -25.36 -4.88
N VAL A 16 21.58 -24.82 -6.10
CA VAL A 16 21.34 -23.39 -6.40
C VAL A 16 19.85 -23.06 -6.47
N PHE A 17 18.95 -24.04 -6.39
CA PHE A 17 17.51 -23.82 -6.64
C PHE A 17 16.60 -23.72 -5.41
N ALA A 18 17.16 -23.56 -4.20
CA ALA A 18 16.37 -23.46 -2.96
C ALA A 18 16.62 -22.17 -2.15
N LEU A 19 17.10 -21.10 -2.78
CA LEU A 19 17.40 -19.81 -2.12
C LEU A 19 16.66 -18.60 -2.71
N PHE A 20 15.60 -18.83 -3.49
CA PHE A 20 14.64 -17.78 -3.90
C PHE A 20 13.36 -17.74 -3.04
N ALA A 21 13.33 -18.44 -1.91
CA ALA A 21 12.22 -18.41 -0.95
C ALA A 21 12.47 -17.47 0.26
N LEU A 22 13.46 -16.59 0.19
CA LEU A 22 13.88 -15.70 1.28
C LEU A 22 14.01 -14.25 0.80
N SER A 23 12.95 -13.71 0.21
CA SER A 23 12.75 -12.25 0.04
C SER A 23 11.26 -11.89 -0.02
N ALA A 24 10.43 -12.59 0.76
CA ALA A 24 9.04 -12.21 0.97
C ALA A 24 8.81 -11.86 2.44
N PHE A 25 9.76 -11.15 3.05
CA PHE A 25 9.38 -10.18 4.07
C PHE A 25 8.73 -9.04 3.29
N ALA A 26 7.45 -9.21 2.97
CA ALA A 26 6.62 -8.04 2.77
C ALA A 26 6.80 -7.25 4.06
N ASP A 27 7.50 -6.11 3.97
CA ASP A 27 7.58 -5.14 5.05
C ASP A 27 6.18 -5.06 5.64
N GLU A 28 6.04 -5.56 6.85
CA GLU A 28 4.77 -5.59 7.54
C GLU A 28 4.23 -4.17 7.48
N ALA A 29 2.98 -4.01 7.04
CA ALA A 29 2.39 -2.68 6.90
C ALA A 29 2.22 -2.07 8.31
N LEU A 30 3.30 -1.51 8.85
CA LEU A 30 3.32 -0.82 10.12
C LEU A 30 2.46 0.42 9.94
N TRP A 31 1.33 0.40 10.63
CA TRP A 31 0.33 1.45 10.56
C TRP A 31 0.72 2.51 11.60
N THR A 32 1.20 3.68 11.16
CA THR A 32 1.55 4.81 12.04
C THR A 32 0.35 5.66 12.44
N ALA A 33 -0.84 5.06 12.44
CA ALA A 33 -2.08 5.71 12.81
C ALA A 33 -2.80 4.88 13.87
N ALA A 34 -3.14 5.50 15.00
CA ALA A 34 -4.18 4.99 15.87
C ALA A 34 -5.40 4.60 15.06
N LEU A 35 -5.96 3.46 15.42
CA LEU A 35 -7.37 3.19 15.29
C LEU A 35 -8.17 4.34 15.93
N VAL A 36 -8.71 5.24 15.12
CA VAL A 36 -9.85 6.08 15.54
C VAL A 36 -11.09 5.40 14.99
N HIS A 37 -11.79 4.72 15.89
CA HIS A 37 -13.18 4.29 15.71
C HIS A 37 -14.11 5.53 15.69
N TYR A 38 -15.36 5.56 15.20
CA TYR A 38 -16.49 4.61 15.25
C TYR A 38 -17.67 5.18 14.39
N ASP A 39 -18.45 4.31 13.74
CA ASP A 39 -19.89 4.33 13.33
C ASP A 39 -20.61 5.61 12.82
N VAL A 40 -21.34 5.45 11.71
CA VAL A 40 -22.50 6.28 11.35
C VAL A 40 -23.65 5.41 10.83
N GLY A 41 -24.32 4.68 11.72
CA GLY A 41 -25.76 4.41 11.65
C GLY A 41 -26.25 3.27 10.75
N GLN A 42 -25.39 2.40 10.23
CA GLN A 42 -25.73 1.17 9.51
C GLN A 42 -24.61 0.14 9.79
N ASP A 43 -24.82 -1.17 9.55
CA ASP A 43 -23.95 -2.31 9.94
C ASP A 43 -22.50 -2.32 9.32
N GLU A 44 -21.83 -1.18 9.26
CA GLU A 44 -20.61 -0.93 8.50
C GLU A 44 -19.54 -0.18 9.33
N TRP A 45 -18.28 -0.56 9.12
CA TRP A 45 -17.11 -0.04 9.83
C TRP A 45 -16.22 0.81 8.91
N ALA A 46 -15.62 1.86 9.47
CA ALA A 46 -14.60 2.67 8.79
C ALA A 46 -13.35 2.83 9.66
N ILE A 47 -12.16 2.76 9.05
CA ILE A 47 -10.87 2.95 9.73
C ILE A 47 -10.34 4.35 9.44
N TYR A 48 -10.03 5.12 10.47
CA TYR A 48 -9.44 6.46 10.36
C TYR A 48 -8.09 6.55 11.09
N PRO A 49 -7.24 7.50 10.70
CA PRO A 49 -5.99 7.77 11.40
C PRO A 49 -6.22 8.42 12.75
N ALA A 50 -5.25 8.24 13.64
CA ALA A 50 -5.14 8.93 14.92
C ALA A 50 -5.33 10.44 14.83
N VAL A 51 -6.10 10.98 15.78
CA VAL A 51 -6.01 12.40 16.12
C VAL A 51 -4.93 12.63 17.20
N GLU A 52 -4.69 11.65 18.07
CA GLU A 52 -3.73 11.73 19.18
C GLU A 52 -2.59 10.70 19.03
N PRO A 53 -1.41 10.91 19.64
CA PRO A 53 -0.31 9.95 19.57
C PRO A 53 -0.73 8.64 20.25
N THR A 54 -0.87 7.57 19.45
CA THR A 54 -1.06 6.22 19.98
C THR A 54 0.11 5.33 19.56
N PRO A 55 0.32 4.22 20.27
CA PRO A 55 1.23 3.19 19.82
C PRO A 55 0.83 2.70 18.41
N PRO A 56 1.78 2.49 17.49
CA PRO A 56 1.52 1.82 16.22
C PRO A 56 0.85 0.47 16.48
N GLN A 57 -0.17 0.14 15.68
CA GLN A 57 -0.89 -1.13 15.76
C GLN A 57 -0.77 -1.88 14.43
N ARG A 58 -0.81 -3.21 14.49
CA ARG A 58 -0.84 -4.02 13.27
C ARG A 58 -2.26 -3.98 12.71
N PHE A 59 -2.38 -3.88 11.40
CA PHE A 59 -3.68 -3.84 10.73
C PHE A 59 -4.53 -5.10 11.01
N VAL A 60 -3.90 -6.28 11.08
CA VAL A 60 -4.58 -7.53 11.45
C VAL A 60 -5.24 -7.50 12.84
N ASP A 61 -4.61 -6.83 13.81
CA ASP A 61 -5.16 -6.73 15.17
C ASP A 61 -6.44 -5.86 15.17
N VAL A 62 -6.45 -4.80 14.36
CA VAL A 62 -7.63 -3.96 14.12
C VAL A 62 -8.78 -4.78 13.53
N LEU A 63 -8.51 -5.57 12.49
CA LEU A 63 -9.53 -6.42 11.86
C LEU A 63 -10.08 -7.45 12.86
N GLN A 64 -9.22 -8.04 13.69
CA GLN A 64 -9.64 -9.00 14.72
C GLN A 64 -10.56 -8.37 15.75
N VAL A 65 -10.26 -7.15 16.21
CA VAL A 65 -11.14 -6.41 17.14
C VAL A 65 -12.51 -6.16 16.51
N ILE A 66 -12.54 -5.65 15.27
CA ILE A 66 -13.80 -5.40 14.55
C ILE A 66 -14.63 -6.69 14.43
N HIS A 67 -14.02 -7.76 13.96
CA HIS A 67 -14.69 -9.05 13.78
C HIS A 67 -15.18 -9.68 15.10
N SER A 68 -14.45 -9.46 16.20
CA SER A 68 -14.85 -9.96 17.52
C SER A 68 -16.05 -9.20 18.11
N LYS A 69 -16.15 -7.90 17.82
CA LYS A 69 -17.26 -7.04 18.28
C LYS A 69 -18.52 -7.28 17.46
N ASP A 70 -18.35 -7.50 16.15
CA ASP A 70 -19.46 -7.75 15.25
C ASP A 70 -19.10 -8.78 14.18
N LYS A 71 -19.66 -9.99 14.32
CA LYS A 71 -19.45 -11.08 13.37
C LYS A 71 -20.10 -10.83 12.00
N LYS A 72 -21.07 -9.91 11.90
CA LYS A 72 -21.73 -9.51 10.65
C LYS A 72 -21.15 -8.22 10.08
N GLY A 73 -20.48 -7.43 10.91
CA GLY A 73 -19.93 -6.13 10.57
C GLY A 73 -18.98 -6.19 9.39
N HIS A 74 -19.15 -5.26 8.46
CA HIS A 74 -18.36 -5.16 7.25
C HIS A 74 -17.59 -3.84 7.25
N ILE A 75 -16.28 -3.87 7.00
CA ILE A 75 -15.55 -2.63 6.73
C ILE A 75 -15.87 -2.17 5.32
N HIS A 76 -16.47 -0.99 5.17
CA HIS A 76 -16.79 -0.41 3.87
C HIS A 76 -15.74 0.61 3.41
N SER A 77 -14.98 1.20 4.35
CA SER A 77 -14.03 2.27 4.06
C SER A 77 -12.78 2.23 4.93
N ILE A 78 -11.62 2.56 4.35
CA ILE A 78 -10.35 2.72 5.05
C ILE A 78 -9.74 4.07 4.66
N ALA A 79 -9.70 5.03 5.57
CA ALA A 79 -9.09 6.34 5.36
C ALA A 79 -7.64 6.34 5.86
N LEU A 80 -6.70 6.71 4.98
CA LEU A 80 -5.28 6.82 5.33
C LEU A 80 -4.94 8.15 6.02
N GLY A 81 -5.85 9.12 5.95
CA GLY A 81 -5.72 10.41 6.62
C GLY A 81 -5.34 11.57 5.73
N LYS A 82 -5.09 12.71 6.37
CA LYS A 82 -4.66 13.93 5.68
C LYS A 82 -3.16 13.85 5.42
N PHE A 83 -2.78 13.87 4.14
CA PHE A 83 -1.38 13.89 3.71
C PHE A 83 -0.60 12.69 4.24
N PHE A 84 -1.21 11.51 4.13
CA PHE A 84 -0.57 10.26 4.50
C PHE A 84 0.74 10.08 3.74
N THR A 85 1.86 10.10 4.49
CA THR A 85 3.21 10.00 3.93
C THR A 85 3.85 8.70 4.39
N ARG A 86 3.89 7.73 3.48
CA ARG A 86 4.62 6.47 3.62
C ARG A 86 5.67 6.39 2.53
N ALA A 87 6.93 6.21 2.88
CA ALA A 87 8.03 6.28 1.92
C ALA A 87 7.94 5.22 0.81
N ASP A 88 7.51 4.00 1.17
CA ASP A 88 7.27 2.90 0.23
C ASP A 88 6.13 3.24 -0.74
N LEU A 89 4.97 3.66 -0.21
CA LEU A 89 3.82 4.06 -1.01
C LEU A 89 4.10 5.28 -1.89
N GLN A 90 4.86 6.25 -1.35
CA GLN A 90 5.35 7.42 -2.06
C GLN A 90 6.16 6.98 -3.29
N SER A 91 7.11 6.07 -3.09
CA SER A 91 7.98 5.56 -4.16
C SER A 91 7.22 4.74 -5.21
N ASP A 92 6.31 3.86 -4.79
CA ASP A 92 5.53 2.99 -5.68
C ASP A 92 4.64 3.83 -6.63
N VAL A 93 3.96 4.84 -6.08
CA VAL A 93 3.09 5.74 -6.87
C VAL A 93 3.90 6.59 -7.84
N VAL A 94 4.99 7.23 -7.39
CA VAL A 94 5.81 8.05 -8.30
C VAL A 94 6.43 7.20 -9.41
N ALA A 95 6.93 6.00 -9.08
CA ALA A 95 7.48 5.08 -10.07
C ALA A 95 6.44 4.62 -11.09
N TYR A 96 5.18 4.42 -10.67
CA TYR A 96 4.08 4.14 -11.59
C TYR A 96 3.80 5.33 -12.50
N LEU A 97 3.64 6.53 -11.94
CA LEU A 97 3.33 7.74 -12.68
C LEU A 97 4.39 8.07 -13.72
N GLN A 98 5.67 7.92 -13.39
CA GLN A 98 6.79 8.18 -14.31
C GLN A 98 6.78 7.29 -15.56
N LYS A 99 6.11 6.13 -15.52
CA LYS A 99 5.92 5.25 -16.69
C LYS A 99 4.75 5.68 -17.58
N GLN A 100 3.88 6.58 -17.11
CA GLN A 100 2.69 7.02 -17.82
C GLN A 100 3.01 8.17 -18.77
N LYS A 101 2.57 8.04 -20.03
CA LYS A 101 2.78 9.06 -21.06
C LYS A 101 2.23 10.44 -20.64
N LEU A 102 1.07 10.47 -19.97
CA LEU A 102 0.47 11.71 -19.49
C LEU A 102 1.41 12.45 -18.54
N PHE A 103 2.01 11.75 -17.58
CA PHE A 103 2.90 12.34 -16.59
C PHE A 103 4.18 12.90 -17.22
N GLN A 104 4.69 12.24 -18.26
CA GLN A 104 5.89 12.67 -18.99
C GLN A 104 5.62 13.88 -19.90
N THR A 105 4.46 13.90 -20.58
CA THR A 105 4.13 14.91 -21.59
C THR A 105 3.39 16.12 -21.01
N SER A 106 2.76 15.98 -19.86
CA SER A 106 1.97 17.01 -19.18
C SER A 106 2.09 16.83 -17.67
N PRO A 107 3.28 17.07 -17.09
CA PRO A 107 3.51 16.89 -15.66
C PRO A 107 2.61 17.82 -14.84
N PRO A 108 2.18 17.38 -13.63
CA PRO A 108 1.40 18.23 -12.76
C PRO A 108 2.25 19.43 -12.31
N PRO A 109 1.62 20.59 -12.05
CA PRO A 109 2.34 21.71 -11.48
C PRO A 109 2.75 21.42 -10.03
N PHE A 110 3.95 21.85 -9.62
CA PHE A 110 4.42 21.71 -8.24
C PHE A 110 3.98 22.88 -7.35
N GLY A 111 3.58 22.60 -6.11
CA GLY A 111 3.29 23.58 -5.06
C GLY A 111 2.13 23.20 -4.14
N HIS A 112 2.23 23.61 -2.86
CA HIS A 112 1.34 23.19 -1.76
C HIS A 112 -0.15 23.55 -1.88
N ASN A 113 -0.61 24.20 -2.95
CA ASN A 113 -2.01 24.58 -3.12
C ASN A 113 -2.57 24.40 -4.54
N ARG A 114 -1.89 23.61 -5.38
CA ARG A 114 -2.29 23.42 -6.79
C ARG A 114 -3.11 22.16 -7.01
N TRP A 115 -4.22 22.05 -6.28
CA TRP A 115 -5.09 20.86 -6.25
C TRP A 115 -5.88 20.65 -7.55
N ASN A 116 -6.23 21.74 -8.22
CA ASN A 116 -6.98 21.75 -9.47
C ASN A 116 -6.08 22.27 -10.59
N PHE A 117 -5.80 21.41 -11.57
CA PHE A 117 -4.93 21.71 -12.70
C PHE A 117 -5.44 21.00 -13.95
N LYS A 118 -4.93 21.40 -15.12
CA LYS A 118 -5.28 20.75 -16.39
C LYS A 118 -4.97 19.25 -16.31
N ASN A 119 -5.94 18.41 -16.65
CA ASN A 119 -5.89 16.94 -16.53
C ASN A 119 -5.86 16.40 -15.09
N SER A 120 -6.25 17.17 -14.07
CA SER A 120 -6.27 16.72 -12.67
C SER A 120 -7.10 15.45 -12.47
N GLY A 121 -8.25 15.31 -13.14
CA GLY A 121 -9.07 14.09 -13.07
C GLY A 121 -8.36 12.86 -13.64
N GLU A 122 -7.62 13.01 -14.73
CA GLU A 122 -6.83 11.90 -15.29
C GLU A 122 -5.62 11.57 -14.40
N MET A 123 -4.98 12.59 -13.81
CA MET A 123 -3.90 12.38 -12.85
C MET A 123 -4.40 11.69 -11.57
N GLN A 124 -5.58 12.07 -11.08
CA GLN A 124 -6.24 11.39 -9.97
C GLN A 124 -6.54 9.93 -10.33
N ARG A 125 -7.02 9.66 -11.55
CA ARG A 125 -7.19 8.26 -12.00
C ARG A 125 -5.87 7.49 -11.98
N LEU A 126 -4.79 8.06 -12.50
CA LEU A 126 -3.49 7.39 -12.51
C LEU A 126 -2.93 7.15 -11.10
N VAL A 127 -3.10 8.09 -10.18
CA VAL A 127 -2.70 7.89 -8.77
C VAL A 127 -3.58 6.82 -8.10
N SER A 128 -4.89 6.82 -8.37
CA SER A 128 -5.80 5.76 -7.88
C SER A 128 -5.36 4.38 -8.38
N ASP A 129 -5.09 4.25 -9.68
CA ASP A 129 -4.58 3.01 -10.29
C ASP A 129 -3.25 2.56 -9.66
N ALA A 130 -2.35 3.51 -9.37
CA ALA A 130 -1.06 3.25 -8.74
C ALA A 130 -1.22 2.76 -7.29
N LEU A 131 -2.11 3.39 -6.52
CA LEU A 131 -2.42 2.98 -5.15
C LEU A 131 -2.97 1.55 -5.12
N LEU A 132 -3.91 1.23 -6.01
CA LEU A 132 -4.53 -0.10 -6.08
C LEU A 132 -3.56 -1.21 -6.49
N GLN A 133 -2.47 -0.86 -7.18
CA GLN A 133 -1.39 -1.78 -7.58
C GLN A 133 -0.19 -1.75 -6.61
N SER A 134 -0.27 -0.98 -5.53
CA SER A 134 0.84 -0.82 -4.60
C SER A 134 1.00 -2.05 -3.69
N ARG A 135 2.24 -2.30 -3.26
CA ARG A 135 2.54 -3.37 -2.28
C ARG A 135 1.81 -3.17 -0.96
N PHE A 136 1.54 -1.91 -0.61
CA PHE A 136 0.75 -1.56 0.57
C PHE A 136 -0.68 -2.09 0.46
N VAL A 137 -1.39 -1.80 -0.64
CA VAL A 137 -2.75 -2.31 -0.86
C VAL A 137 -2.77 -3.84 -1.00
N ASP A 138 -1.74 -4.44 -1.59
CA ASP A 138 -1.59 -5.90 -1.61
C ASP A 138 -1.48 -6.49 -0.21
N SER A 139 -0.73 -5.85 0.68
CA SER A 139 -0.64 -6.26 2.09
C SER A 139 -1.98 -6.14 2.80
N LEU A 140 -2.70 -5.03 2.62
CA LEU A 140 -4.02 -4.85 3.22
C LEU A 140 -5.03 -5.88 2.70
N ASN A 141 -5.03 -6.15 1.41
CA ASN A 141 -5.91 -7.16 0.81
C ASN A 141 -5.60 -8.56 1.32
N ARG A 142 -4.33 -8.88 1.63
CA ARG A 142 -3.97 -10.16 2.24
C ARG A 142 -4.60 -10.34 3.62
N ASP A 143 -4.58 -9.29 4.44
CA ASP A 143 -5.17 -9.30 5.78
C ASP A 143 -6.71 -9.31 5.71
N LEU A 144 -7.30 -8.50 4.82
CA LEU A 144 -8.74 -8.44 4.58
C LEU A 144 -9.33 -9.76 4.06
N ALA A 145 -8.54 -10.55 3.31
CA ALA A 145 -8.98 -11.81 2.72
C ALA A 145 -9.43 -12.84 3.78
N ALA A 146 -8.85 -12.81 4.99
CA ALA A 146 -9.27 -13.66 6.12
C ALA A 146 -10.75 -13.44 6.51
N TYR A 147 -11.30 -12.28 6.15
CA TYR A 147 -12.67 -11.86 6.45
C TYR A 147 -13.56 -11.80 5.20
N LYS A 148 -13.09 -12.30 4.05
CA LYS A 148 -13.77 -12.20 2.74
C LYS A 148 -14.04 -10.75 2.33
N TRP A 149 -13.09 -9.85 2.60
CA TRP A 149 -13.16 -8.46 2.18
C TRP A 149 -12.03 -8.14 1.20
N LYS A 150 -12.23 -7.10 0.38
CA LYS A 150 -11.24 -6.64 -0.59
C LYS A 150 -11.39 -5.14 -0.85
N ILE A 151 -10.26 -4.44 -1.00
CA ILE A 151 -10.21 -3.07 -1.52
C ILE A 151 -10.51 -3.09 -3.03
N THR A 152 -11.50 -2.31 -3.45
CA THR A 152 -11.96 -2.26 -4.85
C THR A 152 -11.72 -0.92 -5.53
N SER A 153 -11.60 0.16 -4.76
CA SER A 153 -11.33 1.49 -5.30
C SER A 153 -10.53 2.35 -4.32
N ALA A 154 -9.85 3.36 -4.85
CA ALA A 154 -9.16 4.37 -4.08
C ALA A 154 -9.73 5.76 -4.45
N GLY A 155 -10.41 6.38 -3.50
CA GLY A 155 -10.94 7.74 -3.58
C GLY A 155 -9.91 8.77 -3.12
N MET A 156 -9.98 9.96 -3.70
CA MET A 156 -9.14 11.10 -3.34
C MET A 156 -9.92 12.40 -3.41
N GLU A 157 -9.87 13.21 -2.35
CA GLU A 157 -10.53 14.52 -2.33
C GLU A 157 -9.61 15.67 -2.77
N LYS A 158 -8.30 15.48 -2.61
CA LYS A 158 -7.31 16.54 -2.68
C LYS A 158 -6.00 15.93 -3.12
N LEU A 159 -5.52 16.21 -4.33
CA LEU A 159 -4.25 15.71 -4.86
C LEU A 159 -3.37 16.90 -5.30
N PHE A 160 -2.13 16.96 -4.82
CA PHE A 160 -1.12 17.89 -5.33
C PHE A 160 0.27 17.27 -5.29
N PHE A 161 1.20 17.95 -5.96
CA PHE A 161 2.59 17.51 -6.06
C PHE A 161 3.52 18.61 -5.57
N THR A 162 4.61 18.22 -4.93
CA THR A 162 5.70 19.11 -4.52
C THR A 162 7.02 18.58 -5.06
N LYS A 163 8.05 19.42 -4.98
CA LYS A 163 9.42 19.04 -5.28
C LYS A 163 10.24 19.26 -4.01
N GLU A 164 10.73 18.18 -3.44
CA GLU A 164 11.50 18.15 -2.18
C GLU A 164 12.84 17.48 -2.49
N ASP A 165 13.95 18.19 -2.28
CA ASP A 165 15.30 17.71 -2.63
C ASP A 165 15.40 17.10 -4.04
N GLU A 166 14.87 17.82 -5.02
CA GLU A 166 14.77 17.42 -6.43
C GLU A 166 13.87 16.20 -6.72
N LYS A 167 13.22 15.61 -5.71
CA LYS A 167 12.30 14.49 -5.86
C LYS A 167 10.86 14.97 -5.94
N ILE A 168 10.07 14.31 -6.77
CA ILE A 168 8.63 14.53 -6.84
C ILE A 168 7.98 13.86 -5.64
N VAL A 169 7.23 14.63 -4.86
CA VAL A 169 6.39 14.15 -3.77
C VAL A 169 4.94 14.36 -4.15
N TRP A 170 4.07 13.41 -3.82
CA TRP A 170 2.63 13.51 -4.04
C TRP A 170 1.95 13.54 -2.69
N HIS A 171 0.86 14.28 -2.61
CA HIS A 171 0.13 14.48 -1.39
C HIS A 171 -1.34 14.31 -1.68
N ALA A 172 -2.01 13.46 -0.91
CA ALA A 172 -3.46 13.40 -0.97
C ALA A 172 -4.15 13.09 0.35
N ILE A 173 -5.47 13.33 0.35
CA ILE A 173 -6.40 12.72 1.30
C ILE A 173 -6.95 11.48 0.62
N VAL A 174 -6.58 10.30 1.12
CA VAL A 174 -6.88 9.00 0.48
C VAL A 174 -7.87 8.21 1.32
N SER A 175 -8.86 7.63 0.66
CA SER A 175 -9.74 6.60 1.21
C SER A 175 -9.81 5.39 0.26
N PHE A 176 -9.92 4.20 0.83
CA PHE A 176 -10.18 2.98 0.07
C PHE A 176 -11.61 2.51 0.32
N SER A 177 -12.32 2.13 -0.74
CA SER A 177 -13.57 1.39 -0.58
C SER A 177 -13.28 -0.09 -0.49
N VAL A 178 -13.96 -0.74 0.45
CA VAL A 178 -13.84 -2.16 0.74
C VAL A 178 -15.19 -2.82 0.48
N THR A 179 -15.18 -3.98 -0.17
CA THR A 179 -16.40 -4.76 -0.44
C THR A 179 -16.26 -6.18 0.06
N LYS A 180 -17.39 -6.80 0.39
CA LYS A 180 -17.46 -8.23 0.67
C LYS A 180 -17.36 -9.05 -0.63
N GLN A 181 -16.59 -10.14 -0.57
CA GLN A 181 -16.43 -11.13 -1.64
C GLN A 181 -17.44 -12.27 -1.52
#